data_AF-A0A8B6BG01-F1
#
_entry.id   AF-A0A8B6BG01-F1
#
_cell.length_a   1.000
_cell.length_b   1.000
_cell.length_c   1.000
_cell.angle_alpha   90.00
_cell.angle_beta   90.00
_cell.angle_gamma   90.00
#
_symmetry.space_group_name_H-M   'P 1'
#
loop_
_entity.id
_entity.type
_entity.pdbx_description
1 polymer ?
#
loop_
_entity_poly.entity_id
_entity_poly.type
_entity_poly.pdbx_seq_one_letter_code
_entity_poly.pdbx_strand_id
1 'polypeptide(L)'
;MRFLTAINTEHPEYTEKLSRELWMRAWSRDEGIFDKNDLMTAAKMAGIDDVISESAFVKVTDDGIKRTLRAVTTEALNHGAFGVPTIVIYINNKPEIVFGSGRFPILATLLEQEWKGPQTNMSFFKPDENSNV
;
A
#
# COMPACT_ATOMS: atom_id res chain seq x y z
N MET A 1 2.87 1.87 10.06
CA MET A 1 4.34 2.02 9.92
C MET A 1 4.67 3.51 9.82
N ARG A 2 5.36 4.10 10.80
CA ARG A 2 5.52 5.57 10.93
C ARG A 2 6.37 6.21 9.84
N PHE A 3 7.39 5.51 9.36
CA PHE A 3 8.24 5.98 8.26
C PHE A 3 7.45 6.24 6.98
N LEU A 4 6.60 5.29 6.58
CA LEU A 4 5.68 5.47 5.45
C LEU A 4 4.71 6.64 5.67
N THR A 5 4.23 6.85 6.90
CA THR A 5 3.39 8.01 7.23
C THR A 5 4.14 9.33 7.07
N ALA A 6 5.41 9.41 7.48
CA ALA A 6 6.25 10.60 7.30
C ALA A 6 6.43 10.91 5.81
N ILE A 7 6.81 9.90 5.01
CA ILE A 7 6.93 10.05 3.56
C ILE A 7 5.60 10.47 2.93
N ASN A 8 4.48 9.82 3.28
CA ASN A 8 3.18 10.19 2.73
C ASN A 8 2.71 11.60 3.11
N THR A 9 3.17 12.13 4.24
CA THR A 9 2.77 13.47 4.70
C THR A 9 3.50 14.57 3.91
N GLU A 10 4.74 14.33 3.49
CA GLU A 10 5.60 15.37 2.90
C GLU A 10 5.90 15.14 1.42
N HIS A 11 5.96 13.87 1.01
CA HIS A 11 6.31 13.42 -0.32
C HIS A 11 5.39 12.27 -0.78
N PRO A 12 4.07 12.52 -0.90
CA PRO A 12 3.08 11.50 -1.24
C PRO A 12 3.35 10.81 -2.59
N GLU A 13 4.10 11.44 -3.50
CA GLU A 13 4.56 10.87 -4.77
C GLU A 13 5.37 9.57 -4.61
N TYR A 14 5.98 9.34 -3.44
CA TYR A 14 6.75 8.13 -3.16
C TYR A 14 5.98 7.05 -2.40
N THR A 15 4.77 7.33 -1.90
CA THR A 15 4.01 6.41 -1.05
C THR A 15 3.80 5.04 -1.70
N GLU A 16 3.41 5.01 -2.97
CA GLU A 16 3.16 3.76 -3.69
C GLU A 16 4.45 2.92 -3.83
N LYS A 17 5.54 3.54 -4.30
CA LYS A 17 6.82 2.86 -4.53
C LYS A 17 7.44 2.36 -3.25
N LEU A 18 7.41 3.17 -2.19
CA LEU A 18 7.92 2.78 -0.88
C LEU A 18 7.09 1.66 -0.25
N SER A 19 5.76 1.74 -0.33
CA SER A 19 4.89 0.67 0.18
C SER A 19 5.19 -0.65 -0.52
N ARG A 20 5.38 -0.62 -1.85
CA ARG A 20 5.78 -1.79 -2.64
C ARG A 20 7.12 -2.34 -2.19
N GLU A 21 8.15 -1.52 -2.04
CA GLU A 21 9.46 -2.02 -1.63
C GLU A 21 9.47 -2.60 -0.22
N LEU A 22 8.79 -1.96 0.74
CA LEU A 22 8.63 -2.51 2.08
C LEU A 22 7.91 -3.87 2.05
N TRP A 23 6.90 -4.02 1.18
CA TRP A 23 6.22 -5.30 0.98
C TRP A 23 7.14 -6.34 0.36
N MET A 24 7.91 -5.98 -0.68
CA MET A 24 8.83 -6.89 -1.35
C MET A 24 9.93 -7.37 -0.41
N ARG A 25 10.47 -6.49 0.45
CA ARG A 25 11.43 -6.86 1.49
C ARG A 25 10.85 -7.94 2.42
N ALA A 26 9.74 -7.63 3.08
CA ALA A 26 9.18 -8.53 4.10
C ALA A 26 8.56 -9.81 3.54
N TRP A 27 7.83 -9.72 2.42
CA TRP A 27 6.97 -10.82 1.93
C TRP A 27 7.46 -11.50 0.67
N SER A 28 8.52 -11.00 0.03
CA SER A 28 9.14 -11.65 -1.13
C SER A 28 10.59 -12.05 -0.89
N ARG A 29 11.34 -11.30 -0.07
CA ARG A 29 12.77 -11.53 0.16
C ARG A 29 13.14 -11.96 1.58
N ASP A 30 12.16 -12.01 2.49
CA ASP A 30 12.36 -12.31 3.92
C ASP A 30 13.41 -11.38 4.59
N GLU A 31 13.38 -10.11 4.20
CA GLU A 31 14.29 -9.06 4.69
C GLU A 31 13.60 -8.19 5.77
N GLY A 32 14.42 -7.57 6.62
CA GLY A 32 13.95 -6.65 7.67
C GLY A 32 13.30 -5.37 7.14
N ILE A 33 12.39 -4.80 7.95
CA ILE A 33 11.67 -3.54 7.69
C ILE A 33 11.53 -2.65 8.94
N PHE A 34 12.30 -2.92 10.00
CA PHE A 34 12.11 -2.28 11.31
C PHE A 34 13.23 -1.31 11.65
N ASP A 35 14.46 -1.63 11.28
CA ASP A 35 15.63 -0.85 11.64
C ASP A 35 15.89 0.29 10.64
N LYS A 36 16.70 1.28 11.04
CA LYS A 36 17.04 2.42 10.18
C LYS A 36 17.58 1.96 8.83
N ASN A 37 18.56 1.05 8.83
CA ASN A 37 19.22 0.56 7.61
C ASN A 37 18.23 -0.11 6.65
N ASP A 38 17.26 -0.86 7.19
CA ASP A 38 16.21 -1.48 6.37
C ASP A 38 15.34 -0.45 5.68
N LEU A 39 14.91 0.57 6.44
CA LEU A 39 14.06 1.64 5.92
C LEU A 39 14.79 2.49 4.89
N MET A 40 16.08 2.80 5.10
CA MET A 40 16.89 3.54 4.13
C MET A 40 17.10 2.72 2.85
N THR A 41 17.34 1.41 2.99
CA THR A 41 17.48 0.52 1.83
C THR A 41 16.18 0.46 1.03
N ALA A 42 15.03 0.34 1.70
CA ALA A 42 13.72 0.36 1.04
C ALA A 42 13.46 1.70 0.33
N ALA A 43 13.78 2.83 0.98
CA ALA A 43 13.62 4.16 0.41
C ALA A 43 14.47 4.35 -0.85
N LYS A 44 15.74 3.93 -0.81
CA LYS A 44 16.65 3.97 -1.95
C LYS A 44 16.14 3.11 -3.11
N MET A 45 15.67 1.90 -2.84
CA MET A 45 15.07 1.03 -3.88
C MET A 45 13.78 1.62 -4.47
N ALA A 46 13.04 2.40 -3.68
CA ALA A 46 11.86 3.14 -4.14
C ALA A 46 12.21 4.43 -4.93
N GLY A 47 13.50 4.75 -5.09
CA GLY A 47 13.98 5.94 -5.79
C GLY A 47 13.86 7.24 -4.98
N ILE A 48 13.83 7.13 -3.65
CA ILE A 48 13.82 8.27 -2.73
C ILE A 48 15.26 8.66 -2.42
N ASP A 49 15.56 9.95 -2.48
CA ASP A 49 16.88 10.48 -2.15
C ASP A 49 17.21 10.33 -0.66
N ASP A 50 18.51 10.26 -0.34
CA ASP A 50 19.03 10.09 1.02
C ASP A 50 18.62 11.26 1.93
N VAL A 51 18.58 12.50 1.43
CA VAL A 51 18.17 13.68 2.22
C VAL A 51 16.71 13.56 2.64
N ILE A 52 15.84 13.13 1.72
CA ILE A 52 14.40 12.96 1.99
C ILE A 52 14.18 11.82 2.98
N SER A 53 14.82 10.67 2.75
CA SER A 53 14.64 9.49 3.59
C SER A 53 15.20 9.69 5.01
N GLU A 54 16.34 10.37 5.15
CA GLU A 54 16.88 10.73 6.47
C GLU A 54 15.99 11.73 7.21
N SER A 55 15.50 12.77 6.51
CA SER A 55 14.52 13.72 7.07
C SER A 55 13.25 13.00 7.57
N ALA A 56 12.70 12.08 6.78
CA ALA A 56 11.54 11.29 7.17
C ALA A 56 11.84 10.34 8.34
N PHE A 57 13.06 9.78 8.42
CA PHE A 57 13.46 8.91 9.52
C PHE A 57 13.52 9.65 10.85
N VAL A 58 14.05 10.89 10.89
CA VAL A 58 14.04 11.72 12.11
C VAL A 58 12.62 11.90 12.64
N LYS A 59 11.64 12.08 11.74
CA LYS A 59 10.24 12.35 12.08
C LYS A 59 9.45 11.12 12.55
N VAL A 60 10.00 9.91 12.53
CA VAL A 60 9.27 8.70 12.99
C VAL A 60 8.94 8.74 14.48
N THR A 61 9.66 9.55 15.26
CA THR A 61 9.43 9.78 16.68
C THR A 61 8.62 11.03 16.96
N ASP A 62 8.31 11.84 15.95
CA ASP A 62 7.52 13.06 16.10
C ASP A 62 6.07 12.76 16.46
N ASP A 63 5.53 13.56 17.38
CA ASP A 63 4.13 13.41 17.82
C ASP A 63 3.15 13.78 16.71
N GLY A 64 3.54 14.61 15.75
CA GLY A 64 2.79 14.85 14.51
C GLY A 64 2.55 13.56 13.75
N ILE A 65 3.62 12.84 13.40
CA ILE A 65 3.55 11.58 12.65
C ILE A 65 2.82 10.48 13.42
N LYS A 66 3.05 10.37 14.73
CA LYS A 66 2.30 9.43 15.58
C LYS A 66 0.80 9.71 15.55
N ARG A 67 0.40 10.99 15.66
CA ARG A 67 -1.00 11.40 15.62
C ARG A 67 -1.61 11.12 14.24
N THR A 68 -0.91 11.45 13.15
CA THR A 68 -1.37 11.16 11.79
C THR A 68 -1.62 9.67 11.59
N LEU A 69 -0.66 8.80 11.95
CA LEU A 69 -0.82 7.34 11.83
C LEU A 69 -2.01 6.82 12.65
N ARG A 70 -2.18 7.32 13.88
CA ARG A 70 -3.32 6.97 14.72
C ARG A 70 -4.63 7.45 14.08
N ALA A 71 -4.70 8.69 13.60
CA ALA A 71 -5.90 9.27 13.02
C ALA A 71 -6.39 8.48 11.80
N VAL A 72 -5.52 8.15 10.84
CA VAL A 72 -5.92 7.38 9.64
C VAL A 72 -6.34 5.95 9.99
N THR A 73 -5.75 5.35 11.04
CA THR A 73 -6.15 4.02 11.51
C THR A 73 -7.50 4.10 12.24
N THR A 74 -7.73 5.15 13.04
CA THR A 74 -9.02 5.42 13.69
C THR A 74 -10.12 5.70 12.66
N GLU A 75 -9.81 6.39 11.56
CA GLU A 75 -10.75 6.60 10.46
C GLU A 75 -11.20 5.26 9.87
N ALA A 76 -10.28 4.34 9.58
CA ALA A 76 -10.64 2.99 9.13
C ALA A 76 -11.52 2.24 10.14
N LEU A 77 -11.22 2.35 11.44
CA LEU A 77 -12.05 1.77 12.50
C LEU A 77 -13.44 2.41 12.58
N ASN A 78 -13.56 3.72 12.38
CA ASN A 78 -14.84 4.43 12.36
C ASN A 78 -15.71 4.03 11.17
N HIS A 79 -15.09 3.63 10.06
CA HIS A 79 -15.79 2.97 8.97
C HIS A 79 -16.26 1.56 9.35
N GLY A 80 -15.61 0.88 10.30
CA GLY A 80 -15.94 -0.48 10.72
C GLY A 80 -14.93 -1.52 10.26
N ALA A 81 -13.70 -1.10 9.93
CA ALA A 81 -12.62 -2.02 9.65
C ALA A 81 -12.36 -2.96 10.84
N PHE A 82 -12.27 -4.25 10.56
CA PHE A 82 -11.87 -5.28 11.53
C PHE A 82 -10.57 -6.01 11.12
N GLY A 83 -9.96 -5.59 10.01
CA GLY A 83 -8.73 -6.16 9.47
C GLY A 83 -8.25 -5.39 8.25
N VAL A 84 -7.20 -5.91 7.59
CA VAL A 84 -6.62 -5.33 6.37
C VAL A 84 -6.46 -6.38 5.25
N PRO A 85 -6.53 -5.98 3.97
CA PRO A 85 -6.92 -4.65 3.50
C PRO A 85 -8.41 -4.38 3.71
N THR A 86 -8.74 -3.15 4.09
CA THR A 86 -10.10 -2.60 4.08
C THR A 86 -10.11 -1.45 3.08
N ILE A 87 -11.01 -1.51 2.11
CA ILE A 87 -11.19 -0.48 1.07
C ILE A 87 -12.51 0.21 1.35
N VAL A 88 -12.48 1.54 1.45
CA VAL A 88 -13.68 2.38 1.57
C VAL A 88 -13.88 3.09 0.24
N ILE A 89 -15.08 2.97 -0.31
CA ILE A 89 -15.51 3.71 -1.50
C ILE A 89 -16.70 4.58 -1.15
N TYR A 90 -16.87 5.70 -1.86
CA TYR A 90 -17.99 6.59 -1.66
C TYR A 90 -18.91 6.52 -2.88
N ILE A 91 -20.12 5.98 -2.71
CA ILE A 91 -21.16 5.89 -3.75
C ILE A 91 -22.31 6.80 -3.35
N ASN A 92 -22.62 7.79 -4.18
CA ASN A 92 -23.62 8.82 -3.85
C ASN A 92 -23.38 9.46 -2.47
N ASN A 93 -22.11 9.77 -2.16
CA ASN A 93 -21.64 10.31 -0.88
C ASN A 93 -21.88 9.41 0.35
N LYS A 94 -22.19 8.13 0.16
CA LYS A 94 -22.30 7.14 1.23
C LYS A 94 -21.07 6.22 1.22
N PRO A 95 -20.44 5.97 2.38
CA PRO A 95 -19.32 5.05 2.44
C PRO A 95 -19.80 3.60 2.35
N GLU A 96 -19.23 2.85 1.42
CA GLU A 96 -19.36 1.40 1.29
C GLU A 96 -18.00 0.74 1.57
N ILE A 97 -18.03 -0.44 2.19
CA ILE A 97 -16.81 -1.10 2.66
C ILE A 97 -16.62 -2.44 1.99
N VAL A 98 -15.41 -2.63 1.49
CA VAL A 98 -14.96 -3.88 0.87
C VAL A 98 -13.76 -4.39 1.63
N PHE A 99 -13.92 -5.51 2.34
CA PHE A 99 -12.85 -6.16 3.08
C PHE A 99 -12.18 -7.28 2.27
N GLY A 100 -10.84 -7.29 2.26
CA GLY A 100 -10.01 -8.33 1.67
C GLY A 100 -9.73 -8.15 0.18
N SER A 101 -8.62 -8.73 -0.28
CA SER A 101 -8.20 -8.69 -1.69
C SER A 101 -9.04 -9.58 -2.62
N GLY A 102 -9.82 -10.52 -2.09
CA GLY A 102 -10.70 -11.39 -2.89
C GLY A 102 -11.99 -10.71 -3.39
N ARG A 103 -12.22 -9.44 -3.06
CA ARG A 103 -13.50 -8.74 -3.30
C ARG A 103 -13.45 -7.66 -4.39
N PHE A 104 -12.37 -7.60 -5.19
CA PHE A 104 -12.29 -6.71 -6.35
C PHE A 104 -13.43 -6.87 -7.38
N PRO A 105 -13.98 -8.07 -7.65
CA PRO A 105 -15.16 -8.19 -8.51
C PRO A 105 -16.38 -7.44 -7.96
N ILE A 106 -16.60 -7.48 -6.65
CA ILE A 106 -17.69 -6.74 -5.98
C ILE A 106 -17.41 -5.24 -6.05
N LEU A 107 -16.17 -4.83 -5.81
CA LEU A 107 -15.74 -3.43 -5.94
C LEU A 107 -16.03 -2.89 -7.35
N ALA A 108 -15.73 -3.65 -8.40
CA ALA A 108 -16.02 -3.26 -9.78
C ALA A 108 -17.53 -3.10 -10.02
N THR A 109 -18.36 -4.04 -9.56
CA THR A 109 -19.82 -3.93 -9.64
C THR A 109 -20.34 -2.68 -8.94
N LEU A 110 -19.84 -2.40 -7.74
CA LEU A 110 -20.24 -1.22 -6.95
C LEU A 110 -19.86 0.11 -7.64
N LEU A 111 -18.75 0.13 -8.37
CA LEU A 111 -18.28 1.29 -9.14
C LEU A 111 -18.83 1.34 -10.58
N GLU A 112 -19.74 0.43 -10.93
CA GLU A 112 -20.29 0.27 -12.29
C GLU A 112 -19.19 0.09 -13.35
N GLN A 113 -18.11 -0.61 -12.99
CA GLN A 113 -16.98 -0.92 -13.87
C GLN A 113 -16.97 -2.40 -14.28
N GLU A 114 -16.41 -2.68 -15.45
CA GLU A 114 -16.12 -4.04 -15.90
C GLU A 114 -14.92 -4.63 -15.11
N TRP A 115 -15.11 -5.80 -14.50
CA TRP A 115 -14.00 -6.54 -13.88
C TRP A 115 -13.24 -7.37 -14.91
N LYS A 116 -12.00 -6.97 -15.23
CA LYS A 116 -11.13 -7.64 -16.22
C LYS A 116 -10.16 -8.66 -15.62
N GLY A 117 -10.42 -9.11 -14.39
CA GLY A 117 -9.48 -9.94 -13.63
C GLY A 117 -8.38 -9.12 -12.94
N PRO A 118 -7.54 -9.78 -12.12
CA PRO A 118 -6.51 -9.12 -11.31
C PRO A 118 -5.34 -8.57 -12.12
N GLN A 119 -5.18 -9.00 -13.38
CA GLN A 119 -4.18 -8.50 -14.31
C GLN A 119 -4.87 -8.02 -15.58
N THR A 120 -4.97 -6.71 -15.75
CA THR A 120 -5.70 -6.10 -16.88
C THR A 120 -4.86 -5.98 -18.16
N ASN A 121 -3.53 -6.13 -18.06
CA ASN A 121 -2.58 -6.05 -19.17
C ASN A 121 -1.99 -7.45 -19.46
N MET A 122 -2.77 -8.35 -20.05
CA MET A 122 -2.30 -9.68 -20.49
C MET A 122 -1.49 -9.61 -21.80
N SER A 123 -0.30 -8.98 -21.79
CA SER A 123 0.71 -9.27 -22.83
C SER A 123 1.64 -10.43 -22.45
N PHE A 124 1.42 -11.07 -21.29
CA PHE A 124 2.34 -12.07 -20.72
C PHE A 124 1.78 -13.49 -20.57
N PHE A 125 0.50 -13.74 -20.89
CA PHE A 125 -0.04 -15.09 -21.00
C PHE A 125 -0.04 -15.52 -22.47
N LYS A 126 1.10 -15.97 -22.96
CA LYS A 126 1.10 -16.97 -24.04
C LYS A 126 1.06 -18.33 -23.32
N PRO A 127 -0.01 -19.12 -23.45
CA PRO A 127 0.08 -20.53 -23.11
C PRO A 127 1.25 -21.10 -23.93
N ASP A 128 2.16 -21.85 -23.29
CA ASP A 128 3.14 -22.62 -24.05
C ASP A 128 2.35 -23.56 -24.96
N GLU A 129 2.44 -23.37 -26.28
CA GLU A 129 1.82 -24.26 -27.28
C GLU A 129 2.41 -25.69 -27.26
N ASN A 130 3.35 -25.98 -26.34
CA ASN A 130 4.05 -27.25 -26.21
C ASN A 130 3.81 -28.01 -24.89
N SER A 131 2.88 -27.60 -24.02
CA SER A 131 2.51 -28.45 -22.89
C SER A 131 1.49 -29.53 -23.33
N ASN A 132 1.97 -30.49 -24.12
CA ASN A 132 1.30 -31.78 -24.26
C ASN A 132 1.59 -32.59 -22.99
N VAL A 133 0.59 -32.70 -22.11
CA VAL A 133 0.44 -33.83 -21.18
C VAL A 133 -0.73 -34.66 -21.67
#